data_AF-A0A8K0SE79-F1
#
_entry.id   AF-A0A8K0SE79-F1
#
_cell.length_a   1.000
_cell.length_b   1.000
_cell.length_c   1.000
_cell.angle_alpha   90.00
_cell.angle_beta   90.00
_cell.angle_gamma   90.00
#
_symmetry.space_group_name_H-M   'P 1'
#
loop_
_entity.id
_entity.type
_entity.pdbx_description
1 polymer ?
#
loop_
_entity_poly.entity_id
_entity_poly.type
_entity_poly.pdbx_seq_one_letter_code
_entity_poly.pdbx_strand_id
1 'polypeptide(L)'
;MNSPDSQDSPDGPMEHQFVNVTENPSLDKDKRRIHVRRTVMAQYHKQRKRQKQKAEKEAEKPKEESLTPSTSVSSPTWIRRPTHLLCAKPWANEHQARASDAVINYLCGQAIHGITDLSGVLFVHSSWKNGLEVTGTGAHPLLSFQQILGYYGDKDFMHIDQTPLWDAVHMEQETIYTQCEDWEPFRLLGAAQAITLYLLLRVRTGANHPVFPDGDIALLFTLSKVFKSLQDGHMRGPTLGTILPQNDEWEQWIFRESVMRTAMIYFLLDLTVNVDFGLTYDRPTDWHLHDMPLPCTKDLWLAEDMLAWKEKCPREGYIWSHSLTFGHMYSHSDIHKRRLQTWQESSDELGLVVTLASQLDSPTRQK
;
A
#
# COMPACT_ATOMS: atom_id res chain seq x y z
N MET A 1 -26.72 38.50 57.62
CA MET A 1 -27.18 37.10 57.80
C MET A 1 -27.83 36.66 56.51
N ASN A 2 -27.20 35.68 55.83
CA ASN A 2 -27.68 34.77 54.78
C ASN A 2 -26.58 34.53 53.72
N SER A 3 -26.16 33.26 53.64
CA SER A 3 -25.36 32.53 52.63
C SER A 3 -25.92 32.69 51.19
N PRO A 4 -25.36 32.07 50.10
CA PRO A 4 -24.40 30.95 49.98
C PRO A 4 -23.33 31.22 48.87
N ASP A 5 -22.50 30.34 48.32
CA ASP A 5 -22.44 28.88 48.15
C ASP A 5 -20.99 28.46 47.83
N SER A 6 -20.64 27.26 48.26
CA SER A 6 -19.37 26.56 48.02
C SER A 6 -19.44 25.65 46.80
N GLN A 7 -18.44 25.70 45.92
CA GLN A 7 -18.12 24.61 44.98
C GLN A 7 -16.62 24.30 45.04
N ASP A 8 -16.34 23.09 45.52
CA ASP A 8 -15.05 22.41 45.47
C ASP A 8 -14.70 22.05 44.02
N SER A 9 -13.44 22.26 43.64
CA SER A 9 -12.80 21.62 42.49
C SER A 9 -11.46 20.99 42.93
N PRO A 10 -11.19 19.71 42.63
CA PRO A 10 -9.96 19.05 43.00
C PRO A 10 -8.96 19.13 41.84
N ASP A 11 -8.17 20.20 41.77
CA ASP A 11 -6.96 20.22 40.95
C ASP A 11 -5.76 19.81 41.82
N GLY A 12 -5.42 18.52 41.73
CA GLY A 12 -4.12 18.02 42.17
C GLY A 12 -3.03 18.41 41.17
N PRO A 13 -1.80 18.70 41.61
CA PRO A 13 -0.76 19.23 40.75
C PRO A 13 -0.29 18.17 39.74
N MET A 14 -0.44 18.44 38.45
CA MET A 14 0.24 17.70 37.39
C MET A 14 1.74 17.99 37.49
N GLU A 15 2.51 17.03 38.01
CA GLU A 15 3.97 17.02 37.90
C GLU A 15 4.38 17.06 36.42
N HIS A 16 4.70 18.25 35.94
CA HIS A 16 5.41 18.43 34.68
C HIS A 16 6.87 18.05 34.88
N GLN A 17 7.17 16.75 34.75
CA GLN A 17 8.53 16.28 34.62
C GLN A 17 9.04 16.62 33.21
N PHE A 18 9.44 17.88 33.03
CA PHE A 18 10.20 18.31 31.85
C PHE A 18 11.54 17.58 31.86
N VAL A 19 11.74 16.69 30.90
CA VAL A 19 13.05 16.10 30.62
C VAL A 19 13.92 17.21 30.07
N ASN A 20 14.95 17.56 30.83
CA ASN A 20 15.92 18.59 30.49
C ASN A 20 16.70 18.15 29.23
N VAL A 21 16.42 18.77 28.08
CA VAL A 21 17.06 18.47 26.79
C VAL A 21 18.34 19.30 26.65
N THR A 22 19.32 19.02 27.49
CA THR A 22 20.67 19.55 27.35
C THR A 22 21.67 18.47 27.72
N GLU A 23 21.80 17.42 26.89
CA GLU A 23 23.03 16.62 26.79
C GLU A 23 22.93 15.60 25.62
N ASN A 24 23.92 15.70 24.71
CA ASN A 24 24.35 14.76 23.66
C ASN A 24 23.29 13.93 22.86
N PRO A 25 23.02 14.25 21.57
CA PRO A 25 21.95 13.64 20.77
C PRO A 25 22.18 12.18 20.30
N SER A 26 23.32 11.56 20.60
CA SER A 26 23.64 10.19 20.16
C SER A 26 23.26 9.10 21.17
N LEU A 27 23.10 9.43 22.46
CA LEU A 27 22.94 8.45 23.55
C LEU A 27 21.48 8.11 23.90
N ASP A 28 20.50 8.79 23.31
CA ASP A 28 19.09 8.71 23.74
C ASP A 28 18.10 8.22 22.65
N LYS A 29 18.61 7.81 21.48
CA LYS A 29 17.77 7.25 20.39
C LYS A 29 16.98 6.02 20.85
N ASP A 30 17.57 5.15 21.67
CA ASP A 30 16.89 3.96 22.20
C ASP A 30 15.84 4.30 23.24
N LYS A 31 16.09 5.30 24.09
CA LYS A 31 15.07 5.73 25.07
C LYS A 31 13.90 6.43 24.38
N ARG A 32 14.17 7.22 23.33
CA ARG A 32 13.12 7.80 22.46
C ARG A 32 12.33 6.71 21.74
N ARG A 33 12.98 5.67 21.19
CA ARG A 33 12.32 4.49 20.59
C ARG A 33 11.44 3.75 21.59
N ILE A 34 11.94 3.49 22.80
CA ILE A 34 11.18 2.84 23.87
C ILE A 34 9.98 3.71 24.30
N HIS A 35 10.16 5.02 24.41
CA HIS A 35 9.09 5.95 24.78
C HIS A 35 8.00 6.03 23.71
N VAL A 36 8.36 6.14 22.43
CA VAL A 36 7.41 6.14 21.31
C VAL A 36 6.64 4.82 21.28
N ARG A 37 7.33 3.68 21.38
CA ARG A 37 6.69 2.36 21.41
C ARG A 37 5.72 2.22 22.59
N ARG A 38 6.10 2.67 23.79
CA ARG A 38 5.21 2.66 24.98
C ARG A 38 4.00 3.56 24.79
N THR A 39 4.17 4.73 24.18
CA THR A 39 3.09 5.69 23.94
C THR A 39 2.10 5.17 22.91
N VAL A 40 2.59 4.62 21.79
CA VAL A 40 1.76 3.99 20.75
C VAL A 40 0.98 2.81 21.32
N MET A 41 1.64 1.93 22.08
CA MET A 41 0.97 0.78 22.71
C MET A 41 -0.08 1.22 23.75
N ALA A 42 0.19 2.27 24.53
CA ALA A 42 -0.78 2.82 25.48
C ALA A 42 -2.02 3.39 24.78
N GLN A 43 -1.85 4.12 23.67
CA GLN A 43 -2.95 4.64 22.86
C GLN A 43 -3.75 3.50 22.22
N TYR A 44 -3.09 2.48 21.69
CA TYR A 44 -3.71 1.28 21.14
C TYR A 44 -4.58 0.57 22.19
N HIS A 45 -4.06 0.34 23.40
CA HIS A 45 -4.83 -0.28 24.49
C HIS A 45 -6.03 0.58 24.92
N LYS A 46 -5.88 1.91 24.95
CA LYS A 46 -6.97 2.84 25.26
C LYS A 46 -8.08 2.78 24.21
N GLN A 47 -7.71 2.71 22.92
CA GLN A 47 -8.66 2.58 21.82
C GLN A 47 -9.40 1.23 21.84
N ARG A 48 -8.68 0.14 22.10
CA ARG A 48 -9.27 -1.20 22.29
C ARG A 48 -10.24 -1.24 23.47
N LYS A 49 -9.93 -0.61 24.60
CA LYS A 49 -10.83 -0.54 25.76
C LYS A 49 -12.12 0.23 25.44
N ARG A 50 -12.01 1.33 24.67
CA ARG A 50 -13.18 2.12 24.20
C ARG A 50 -14.07 1.30 23.25
N GLN A 51 -13.46 0.55 22.32
CA GLN A 51 -14.22 -0.32 21.41
C GLN A 51 -14.94 -1.44 22.15
N LYS A 52 -14.27 -2.07 23.14
CA LYS A 52 -14.89 -3.09 23.99
C LYS A 52 -16.10 -2.54 24.76
N GLN A 53 -15.96 -1.38 25.39
CA GLN A 53 -17.06 -0.72 26.10
C GLN A 53 -18.21 -0.32 25.19
N LYS A 54 -17.92 0.07 23.93
CA LYS A 54 -18.95 0.37 22.94
C LYS A 54 -19.74 -0.89 22.55
N ALA A 55 -19.04 -2.00 22.31
CA ALA A 55 -19.67 -3.29 22.00
C ALA A 55 -20.52 -3.82 23.17
N GLU A 56 -20.04 -3.69 24.41
CA GLU A 56 -20.79 -4.07 25.62
C GLU A 56 -22.09 -3.24 25.76
N LYS A 57 -22.03 -1.93 25.51
CA LYS A 57 -23.22 -1.05 25.51
C LYS A 57 -24.21 -1.35 24.39
N GLU A 58 -23.72 -1.79 23.23
CA GLU A 58 -24.58 -2.20 22.11
C GLU A 58 -25.24 -3.56 22.36
N ALA A 59 -24.61 -4.44 23.13
CA ALA A 59 -25.14 -5.75 23.53
C ALA A 59 -26.19 -5.67 24.65
N GLU A 60 -26.15 -4.65 25.51
CA GLU A 60 -27.14 -4.43 26.59
C GLU A 60 -28.46 -3.79 26.11
N LYS A 61 -28.61 -3.52 24.80
CA LYS A 61 -29.87 -3.02 24.25
C LYS A 61 -30.90 -4.17 24.19
N PRO A 62 -32.05 -4.11 24.87
CA PRO A 62 -32.96 -5.26 24.97
C PRO A 62 -33.53 -5.63 23.60
N LYS A 63 -33.32 -6.88 23.18
CA LYS A 63 -34.09 -7.51 22.10
C LYS A 63 -35.27 -8.25 22.73
N GLU A 64 -36.46 -7.81 22.36
CA GLU A 64 -37.74 -8.45 22.66
C GLU A 64 -37.83 -9.80 21.92
N GLU A 65 -37.95 -10.86 22.72
CA GLU A 65 -38.49 -12.22 22.51
C GLU A 65 -38.40 -12.95 21.15
N SER A 66 -37.71 -14.11 21.16
CA SER A 66 -38.38 -15.43 21.14
C SER A 66 -37.38 -16.57 21.43
N LEU A 67 -37.81 -17.51 22.28
CA LEU A 67 -37.03 -18.57 22.92
C LEU A 67 -37.04 -19.88 22.13
N THR A 68 -35.85 -20.48 21.92
CA THR A 68 -35.60 -21.93 22.07
C THR A 68 -34.12 -22.17 22.42
N PRO A 69 -33.77 -23.09 23.34
CA PRO A 69 -32.39 -23.24 23.81
C PRO A 69 -31.68 -24.44 23.17
N SER A 70 -30.53 -24.20 22.53
CA SER A 70 -29.43 -25.17 22.52
C SER A 70 -28.12 -24.55 22.06
N THR A 71 -27.04 -25.13 22.57
CA THR A 71 -25.65 -25.11 22.11
C THR A 71 -24.72 -23.96 22.52
N SER A 72 -23.83 -24.32 23.46
CA SER A 72 -22.41 -23.97 23.57
C SER A 72 -22.01 -22.50 23.32
N VAL A 73 -21.71 -21.82 24.43
CA VAL A 73 -20.96 -20.56 24.45
C VAL A 73 -19.60 -20.78 23.78
N SER A 74 -19.49 -20.36 22.52
CA SER A 74 -18.21 -20.18 21.83
C SER A 74 -17.52 -18.95 22.42
N SER A 75 -16.32 -19.15 22.95
CA SER A 75 -15.43 -18.09 23.41
C SER A 75 -15.26 -16.97 22.35
N PRO A 76 -15.02 -15.72 22.75
CA PRO A 76 -14.75 -14.63 21.82
C PRO A 76 -13.52 -14.96 20.99
N THR A 77 -13.66 -14.97 19.68
CA THR A 77 -12.59 -15.08 18.68
C THR A 77 -11.67 -13.86 18.79
N TRP A 78 -10.73 -13.91 19.74
CA TRP A 78 -9.62 -12.97 19.78
C TRP A 78 -8.77 -13.15 18.52
N ILE A 79 -8.48 -12.02 17.86
CA ILE A 79 -7.66 -11.85 16.65
C ILE A 79 -6.48 -12.84 16.65
N ARG A 80 -6.63 -13.91 15.88
CA ARG A 80 -5.51 -14.78 15.50
C ARG A 80 -4.56 -13.89 14.70
N ARG A 81 -3.27 -13.84 15.05
CA ARG A 81 -2.25 -13.39 14.10
C ARG A 81 -2.48 -14.20 12.83
N PRO A 82 -2.65 -13.58 11.64
CA PRO A 82 -2.76 -14.35 10.42
C PRO A 82 -1.41 -15.07 10.25
N THR A 83 -1.36 -16.37 10.54
CA THR A 83 -0.17 -17.22 10.33
C THR A 83 0.14 -17.40 8.84
N HIS A 84 -0.61 -16.74 7.96
CA HIS A 84 -0.63 -16.93 6.52
C HIS A 84 -0.58 -15.61 5.74
N LEU A 85 -0.24 -14.48 6.38
CA LEU A 85 -0.11 -13.21 5.68
C LEU A 85 0.98 -13.32 4.60
N LEU A 86 0.72 -12.76 3.43
CA LEU A 86 1.53 -12.87 2.21
C LEU A 86 1.77 -14.31 1.70
N CYS A 87 1.12 -15.33 2.27
CA CYS A 87 1.07 -16.67 1.68
C CYS A 87 0.06 -16.71 0.54
N ALA A 88 0.35 -17.52 -0.49
CA ALA A 88 -0.55 -17.76 -1.60
C ALA A 88 -1.95 -18.19 -1.13
N LYS A 89 -2.98 -17.63 -1.76
CA LYS A 89 -4.37 -18.04 -1.54
C LYS A 89 -4.58 -19.44 -2.11
N PRO A 90 -5.32 -20.33 -1.42
CA PRO A 90 -5.66 -21.63 -1.96
C PRO A 90 -6.71 -21.48 -3.07
N TRP A 91 -6.54 -22.22 -4.16
CA TRP A 91 -7.46 -22.24 -5.29
C TRP A 91 -8.03 -23.65 -5.50
N ALA A 92 -9.35 -23.75 -5.64
CA ALA A 92 -10.02 -25.04 -5.90
C ALA A 92 -9.86 -25.50 -7.36
N ASN A 93 -9.76 -24.55 -8.29
CA ASN A 93 -9.58 -24.82 -9.72
C ASN A 93 -8.08 -24.82 -10.06
N GLU A 94 -7.58 -25.90 -10.64
CA GLU A 94 -6.18 -26.04 -11.06
C GLU A 94 -5.74 -24.94 -12.03
N HIS A 95 -6.62 -24.50 -12.93
CA HIS A 95 -6.34 -23.40 -13.85
C HIS A 95 -6.12 -22.08 -13.09
N GLN A 96 -6.94 -21.80 -12.07
CA GLN A 96 -6.78 -20.62 -11.23
C GLN A 96 -5.53 -20.72 -10.34
N ALA A 97 -5.21 -21.91 -9.84
CA ALA A 97 -3.97 -22.14 -9.10
C ALA A 97 -2.75 -21.80 -9.97
N ARG A 98 -2.68 -22.34 -11.19
CA ARG A 98 -1.58 -22.07 -12.14
C ARG A 98 -1.50 -20.60 -12.53
N ALA A 99 -2.63 -19.95 -12.78
CA ALA A 99 -2.67 -18.51 -13.08
C ALA A 99 -2.18 -17.68 -11.89
N SER A 100 -2.58 -18.04 -10.66
CA SER A 100 -2.13 -17.38 -9.43
C SER A 100 -0.64 -17.54 -9.23
N ASP A 101 -0.11 -18.75 -9.40
CA ASP A 101 1.32 -19.01 -9.28
C ASP A 101 2.12 -18.25 -10.33
N ALA A 102 1.62 -18.18 -11.58
CA ALA A 102 2.24 -17.41 -12.65
C ALA A 102 2.28 -15.91 -12.33
N VAL A 103 1.18 -15.34 -11.82
CA VAL A 103 1.13 -13.94 -11.38
C VAL A 103 2.09 -13.70 -10.22
N ILE A 104 2.08 -14.54 -9.17
CA ILE A 104 3.00 -14.40 -8.02
C ILE A 104 4.46 -14.45 -8.48
N ASN A 105 4.82 -15.45 -9.28
CA ASN A 105 6.19 -15.60 -9.77
C ASN A 105 6.64 -14.39 -10.60
N TYR A 106 5.77 -13.89 -11.46
CA TYR A 106 6.05 -12.73 -12.28
C TYR A 106 6.22 -11.46 -11.42
N LEU A 107 5.29 -11.21 -10.49
CA LEU A 107 5.36 -10.08 -9.57
C LEU A 107 6.62 -10.12 -8.70
N CYS A 108 6.94 -11.27 -8.11
CA CYS A 108 8.17 -11.46 -7.34
C CYS A 108 9.44 -11.26 -8.19
N GLY A 109 9.38 -11.54 -9.49
CA GLY A 109 10.45 -11.23 -10.45
C GLY A 109 10.74 -9.72 -10.56
N GLN A 110 9.73 -8.86 -10.40
CA GLN A 110 9.92 -7.40 -10.45
C GLN A 110 10.84 -6.90 -9.33
N ALA A 111 10.76 -7.50 -8.14
CA ALA A 111 11.68 -7.17 -7.05
C ALA A 111 13.13 -7.50 -7.40
N ILE A 112 13.36 -8.57 -8.16
CA ILE A 112 14.68 -8.98 -8.63
C ILE A 112 15.21 -7.98 -9.67
N HIS A 113 14.36 -7.60 -10.64
CA HIS A 113 14.71 -6.60 -11.64
C HIS A 113 15.05 -5.25 -11.01
N GLY A 114 14.30 -4.82 -9.99
CA GLY A 114 14.53 -3.53 -9.33
C GLY A 114 15.90 -3.38 -8.69
N ILE A 115 16.58 -4.49 -8.37
CA ILE A 115 17.92 -4.48 -7.79
C ILE A 115 18.95 -4.01 -8.82
N THR A 116 18.84 -4.52 -10.06
CA THR A 116 19.81 -4.24 -11.13
C THR A 116 19.42 -3.00 -11.93
N ASP A 117 18.14 -2.88 -12.28
CA ASP A 117 17.61 -1.77 -13.05
C ASP A 117 16.15 -1.48 -12.69
N LEU A 118 15.94 -0.41 -11.93
CA LEU A 118 14.61 0.08 -11.61
C LEU A 118 13.80 0.48 -12.84
N SER A 119 14.44 0.82 -13.97
CA SER A 119 13.74 1.18 -15.21
C SER A 119 13.05 -0.02 -15.85
N GLY A 120 13.47 -1.24 -15.50
CA GLY A 120 12.84 -2.50 -15.91
C GLY A 120 11.68 -2.94 -15.01
N VAL A 121 11.40 -2.22 -13.92
CA VAL A 121 10.28 -2.51 -13.02
C VAL A 121 9.01 -1.89 -13.59
N LEU A 122 7.98 -2.69 -13.84
CA LEU A 122 6.79 -2.27 -14.60
C LEU A 122 5.99 -1.08 -14.05
N PHE A 123 6.15 -0.79 -12.77
CA PHE A 123 5.47 0.28 -12.07
C PHE A 123 6.40 1.44 -11.70
N VAL A 124 7.64 1.41 -12.19
CA VAL A 124 8.64 2.49 -12.07
C VAL A 124 9.00 2.97 -13.48
N HIS A 125 8.58 4.18 -13.83
CA HIS A 125 8.84 4.74 -15.15
C HIS A 125 10.34 5.07 -15.32
N SER A 126 10.90 4.91 -16.52
CA SER A 126 12.34 5.16 -16.78
C SER A 126 12.80 6.58 -16.44
N SER A 127 11.90 7.57 -16.55
CA SER A 127 12.16 8.96 -16.16
C SER A 127 12.17 9.24 -14.66
N TRP A 128 12.02 8.22 -13.79
CA TRP A 128 12.02 8.38 -12.33
C TRP A 128 13.28 9.11 -11.81
N LYS A 129 14.41 8.98 -12.51
CA LYS A 129 15.67 9.66 -12.20
C LYS A 129 15.60 11.18 -12.41
N ASN A 130 14.74 11.67 -13.29
CA ASN A 130 14.58 13.11 -13.50
C ASN A 130 13.91 13.74 -12.26
N GLY A 131 13.07 12.99 -11.55
CA GLY A 131 12.46 13.43 -10.29
C GLY A 131 13.44 13.53 -9.11
N LEU A 132 14.58 12.84 -9.17
CA LEU A 132 15.61 12.87 -8.12
C LEU A 132 16.37 14.20 -8.05
N GLU A 133 16.52 14.90 -9.16
CA GLU A 133 17.25 16.19 -9.20
C GLU A 133 16.48 17.30 -8.47
N VAL A 134 15.18 17.12 -8.26
CA VAL A 134 14.29 18.10 -7.61
C VAL A 134 14.26 17.93 -6.09
N THR A 135 14.51 16.73 -5.57
CA THR A 135 14.32 16.40 -4.14
C THR A 135 15.58 16.68 -3.33
N GLY A 136 15.84 17.95 -3.02
CA GLY A 136 16.93 18.35 -2.14
C GLY A 136 16.77 17.75 -0.73
N THR A 137 17.83 17.11 -0.24
CA THR A 137 18.16 16.78 1.18
C THR A 137 17.80 15.40 1.78
N GLY A 138 17.32 14.42 1.01
CA GLY A 138 17.16 13.03 1.51
C GLY A 138 17.50 11.95 0.49
N ALA A 139 17.91 10.77 0.95
CA ALA A 139 18.03 9.61 0.06
C ALA A 139 16.63 9.22 -0.44
N HIS A 140 16.49 9.10 -1.76
CA HIS A 140 15.24 8.71 -2.40
C HIS A 140 14.93 7.22 -2.09
N PRO A 141 13.70 6.85 -1.66
CA PRO A 141 13.40 5.48 -1.23
C PRO A 141 13.74 4.39 -2.25
N LEU A 142 13.53 4.63 -3.55
CA LEU A 142 13.96 3.68 -4.58
C LEU A 142 15.48 3.47 -4.65
N LEU A 143 16.28 4.52 -4.39
CA LEU A 143 17.74 4.37 -4.33
C LEU A 143 18.15 3.63 -3.07
N SER A 144 17.48 3.88 -1.94
CA SER A 144 17.71 3.15 -0.70
C SER A 144 17.38 1.66 -0.87
N PHE A 145 16.28 1.32 -1.54
CA PHE A 145 15.98 -0.04 -1.98
C PHE A 145 17.13 -0.69 -2.76
N GLN A 146 17.61 -0.03 -3.83
CA GLN A 146 18.73 -0.54 -4.63
C GLN A 146 20.02 -0.68 -3.82
N GLN A 147 20.32 0.26 -2.93
CA GLN A 147 21.53 0.25 -2.10
C GLN A 147 21.49 -0.88 -1.09
N ILE A 148 20.38 -1.05 -0.37
CA ILE A 148 20.21 -2.11 0.61
C ILE A 148 20.33 -3.48 -0.07
N LEU A 149 19.63 -3.67 -1.19
CA LEU A 149 19.66 -4.95 -1.90
C LEU A 149 20.97 -5.16 -2.67
N GLY A 150 21.62 -4.12 -3.18
CA GLY A 150 22.92 -4.25 -3.85
C GLY A 150 24.07 -4.53 -2.88
N TYR A 151 23.95 -4.06 -1.63
CA TYR A 151 24.99 -4.27 -0.60
C TYR A 151 24.85 -5.64 0.09
N TYR A 152 23.62 -6.07 0.38
CA TYR A 152 23.37 -7.32 1.11
C TYR A 152 22.85 -8.46 0.22
N GLY A 153 22.32 -8.15 -0.95
CA GLY A 153 21.91 -9.15 -1.94
C GLY A 153 23.11 -9.63 -2.73
N ASP A 154 23.31 -10.94 -2.76
CA ASP A 154 24.25 -11.56 -3.69
C ASP A 154 23.76 -11.40 -5.14
N LYS A 155 24.67 -11.30 -6.10
CA LYS A 155 24.35 -11.18 -7.54
C LYS A 155 23.53 -12.37 -8.06
N ASP A 156 23.63 -13.51 -7.38
CA ASP A 156 22.95 -14.75 -7.71
C ASP A 156 21.68 -15.00 -6.86
N PHE A 157 21.24 -14.02 -6.06
CA PHE A 157 19.98 -14.03 -5.29
C PHE A 157 19.81 -15.18 -4.28
N MET A 158 20.90 -15.87 -3.94
CA MET A 158 20.91 -17.01 -3.03
C MET A 158 20.77 -16.64 -1.54
N HIS A 159 20.86 -15.35 -1.18
CA HIS A 159 21.02 -14.93 0.22
C HIS A 159 20.09 -13.78 0.66
N ILE A 160 18.85 -13.73 0.18
CA ILE A 160 17.85 -12.74 0.62
C ILE A 160 17.44 -12.94 2.10
N ASP A 161 17.82 -14.06 2.73
CA ASP A 161 17.53 -14.35 4.14
C ASP A 161 18.60 -13.80 5.11
N GLN A 162 19.50 -12.94 4.64
CA GLN A 162 20.54 -12.35 5.49
C GLN A 162 19.95 -11.44 6.57
N THR A 163 20.42 -11.63 7.81
CA THR A 163 19.99 -10.81 8.94
C THR A 163 20.25 -9.32 8.76
N PRO A 164 21.44 -8.87 8.30
CA PRO A 164 21.70 -7.45 8.06
C PRO A 164 20.79 -6.81 7.01
N LEU A 165 20.37 -7.58 6.00
CA LEU A 165 19.42 -7.12 4.98
C LEU A 165 18.09 -6.74 5.63
N TRP A 166 17.47 -7.67 6.35
CA TRP A 166 16.16 -7.43 6.94
C TRP A 166 16.17 -6.38 8.06
N ASP A 167 17.30 -6.21 8.75
CA ASP A 167 17.48 -5.11 9.70
C ASP A 167 17.51 -3.75 8.97
N ALA A 168 18.21 -3.66 7.84
CA ALA A 168 18.22 -2.46 7.01
C ALA A 168 16.84 -2.16 6.41
N VAL A 169 16.13 -3.17 5.90
CA VAL A 169 14.75 -3.02 5.39
C VAL A 169 13.81 -2.52 6.48
N HIS A 170 13.91 -3.04 7.70
CA HIS A 170 13.13 -2.58 8.83
C HIS A 170 13.43 -1.12 9.18
N MET A 171 14.70 -0.72 9.20
CA MET A 171 15.09 0.68 9.43
C MET A 171 14.55 1.63 8.35
N GLU A 172 14.60 1.23 7.08
CA GLU A 172 14.07 2.02 5.97
C GLU A 172 12.55 2.12 6.05
N GLN A 173 11.85 1.01 6.26
CA GLN A 173 10.39 1.00 6.42
C GLN A 173 9.95 1.93 7.57
N GLU A 174 10.62 1.90 8.72
CA GLU A 174 10.32 2.80 9.84
C GLU A 174 10.58 4.27 9.50
N THR A 175 11.64 4.55 8.73
CA THR A 175 11.94 5.91 8.25
C THR A 175 10.83 6.42 7.34
N ILE A 176 10.40 5.60 6.37
CA ILE A 176 9.28 5.92 5.48
C ILE A 176 8.01 6.14 6.29
N TYR A 177 7.66 5.21 7.18
CA TYR A 177 6.43 5.27 7.97
C TYR A 177 6.36 6.53 8.84
N THR A 178 7.47 6.94 9.45
CA THR A 178 7.50 8.07 10.38
C THR A 178 7.57 9.43 9.69
N GLN A 179 8.12 9.50 8.48
CA GLN A 179 8.42 10.78 7.81
C GLN A 179 7.56 11.07 6.58
N CYS A 180 6.84 10.08 6.03
CA CYS A 180 6.15 10.24 4.74
C CYS A 180 5.06 11.32 4.71
N GLU A 181 4.51 11.75 5.84
CA GLU A 181 3.45 12.77 5.87
C GLU A 181 3.91 14.12 5.30
N ASP A 182 5.19 14.44 5.42
CA ASP A 182 5.77 15.72 4.99
C ASP A 182 6.54 15.62 3.67
N TRP A 183 6.49 14.47 2.98
CA TRP A 183 7.27 14.25 1.75
C TRP A 183 6.56 14.80 0.50
N GLU A 184 7.37 15.32 -0.43
CA GLU A 184 6.91 15.72 -1.75
C GLU A 184 6.33 14.52 -2.55
N PRO A 185 5.41 14.77 -3.49
CA PRO A 185 4.65 13.69 -4.15
C PRO A 185 5.53 12.64 -4.84
N PHE A 186 6.55 13.02 -5.59
CA PHE A 186 7.42 12.05 -6.27
C PHE A 186 8.21 11.17 -5.28
N ARG A 187 8.60 11.71 -4.13
CA ARG A 187 9.25 10.95 -3.07
C ARG A 187 8.28 10.00 -2.37
N LEU A 188 7.03 10.42 -2.17
CA LEU A 188 5.95 9.55 -1.71
C LEU A 188 5.69 8.39 -2.70
N LEU A 189 5.67 8.67 -4.00
CA LEU A 189 5.55 7.64 -5.03
C LEU A 189 6.74 6.67 -4.96
N GLY A 190 7.97 7.20 -4.90
CA GLY A 190 9.17 6.39 -4.70
C GLY A 190 9.10 5.51 -3.45
N ALA A 191 8.52 6.03 -2.36
CA ALA A 191 8.29 5.27 -1.13
C ALA A 191 7.27 4.14 -1.33
N ALA A 192 6.16 4.41 -2.01
CA ALA A 192 5.14 3.41 -2.32
C ALA A 192 5.74 2.27 -3.17
N GLN A 193 6.53 2.64 -4.19
CA GLN A 193 7.20 1.70 -5.07
C GLN A 193 8.25 0.86 -4.32
N ALA A 194 9.08 1.47 -3.48
CA ALA A 194 10.07 0.78 -2.65
C ALA A 194 9.41 -0.21 -1.67
N ILE A 195 8.38 0.22 -0.94
CA ILE A 195 7.62 -0.66 -0.04
C ILE A 195 6.95 -1.81 -0.79
N THR A 196 6.42 -1.54 -1.99
CA THR A 196 5.86 -2.58 -2.87
C THR A 196 6.92 -3.60 -3.25
N LEU A 197 8.13 -3.17 -3.63
CA LEU A 197 9.25 -4.08 -3.92
C LEU A 197 9.65 -4.91 -2.69
N TYR A 198 9.67 -4.32 -1.49
CA TYR A 198 9.90 -5.08 -0.25
C TYR A 198 8.81 -6.11 0.04
N LEU A 199 7.54 -5.79 -0.22
CA LEU A 199 6.44 -6.76 -0.11
C LEU A 199 6.62 -7.92 -1.09
N LEU A 200 7.05 -7.64 -2.32
CA LEU A 200 7.32 -8.68 -3.32
C LEU A 200 8.49 -9.59 -2.90
N LEU A 201 9.55 -9.05 -2.30
CA LEU A 201 10.62 -9.85 -1.69
C LEU A 201 10.10 -10.70 -0.52
N ARG A 202 9.20 -10.16 0.30
CA ARG A 202 8.56 -10.88 1.39
C ARG A 202 7.69 -12.04 0.92
N VAL A 203 6.89 -11.85 -0.13
CA VAL A 203 6.10 -12.92 -0.75
C VAL A 203 7.02 -14.03 -1.27
N ARG A 204 8.14 -13.68 -1.91
CA ARG A 204 9.11 -14.64 -2.42
C ARG A 204 9.78 -15.47 -1.32
N THR A 205 10.16 -14.84 -0.21
CA THR A 205 10.84 -15.51 0.92
C THR A 205 9.88 -16.27 1.83
N GLY A 206 8.59 -15.92 1.83
CA GLY A 206 7.51 -16.72 2.41
C GLY A 206 7.38 -16.70 3.93
N ALA A 207 8.37 -16.19 4.68
CA ALA A 207 8.31 -16.10 6.14
C ALA A 207 9.07 -14.89 6.70
N ASN A 208 8.53 -14.25 7.76
CA ASN A 208 9.19 -13.10 8.38
C ASN A 208 10.57 -13.48 8.92
N HIS A 209 11.53 -12.58 8.75
CA HIS A 209 12.86 -12.77 9.31
C HIS A 209 12.86 -12.48 10.83
N PRO A 210 13.61 -13.21 11.68
CA PRO A 210 13.60 -13.03 13.14
C PRO A 210 13.89 -11.60 13.63
N VAL A 211 14.70 -10.82 12.90
CA VAL A 211 14.97 -9.40 13.24
C VAL A 211 13.86 -8.44 12.84
N PHE A 212 12.93 -8.89 12.00
CA PHE A 212 11.75 -8.14 11.59
C PHE A 212 10.49 -9.03 11.65
N PRO A 213 10.10 -9.49 12.87
CA PRO A 213 9.17 -10.59 13.06
C PRO A 213 7.72 -10.29 12.65
N ASP A 214 7.34 -9.02 12.62
CA ASP A 214 6.02 -8.56 12.16
C ASP A 214 6.15 -7.73 10.86
N GLY A 215 7.17 -8.03 10.05
CA GLY A 215 7.55 -7.26 8.86
C GLY A 215 6.46 -7.16 7.80
N ASP A 216 5.74 -8.24 7.54
CA ASP A 216 4.61 -8.26 6.59
C ASP A 216 3.54 -7.21 6.96
N ILE A 217 3.19 -7.15 8.25
CA ILE A 217 2.21 -6.20 8.77
C ILE A 217 2.75 -4.78 8.67
N ALA A 218 3.99 -4.56 9.11
CA ALA A 218 4.63 -3.23 9.08
C ALA A 218 4.75 -2.66 7.66
N LEU A 219 5.10 -3.49 6.68
CA LEU A 219 5.18 -3.11 5.27
C LEU A 219 3.79 -2.75 4.70
N LEU A 220 2.77 -3.58 4.93
CA LEU A 220 1.40 -3.29 4.48
C LEU A 220 0.83 -2.02 5.11
N PHE A 221 1.06 -1.80 6.41
CA PHE A 221 0.68 -0.55 7.09
C PHE A 221 1.38 0.66 6.51
N THR A 222 2.68 0.54 6.23
CA THR A 222 3.47 1.62 5.64
C THR A 222 2.98 1.95 4.25
N LEU A 223 2.70 0.93 3.43
CA LEU A 223 2.13 1.12 2.10
C LEU A 223 0.79 1.85 2.16
N SER A 224 -0.12 1.40 3.04
CA SER A 224 -1.42 2.03 3.26
C SER A 224 -1.28 3.49 3.68
N LYS A 225 -0.36 3.79 4.61
CA LYS A 225 -0.09 5.17 5.05
C LYS A 225 0.42 6.04 3.89
N VAL A 226 1.39 5.56 3.12
CA VAL A 226 1.96 6.29 1.98
C VAL A 226 0.90 6.56 0.91
N PHE A 227 0.08 5.57 0.55
CA PHE A 227 -1.02 5.77 -0.41
C PHE A 227 -2.06 6.77 0.09
N LYS A 228 -2.36 6.76 1.39
CA LYS A 228 -3.24 7.76 1.98
C LYS A 228 -2.67 9.18 1.84
N SER A 229 -1.37 9.36 2.10
CA SER A 229 -0.70 10.66 1.88
C SER A 229 -0.72 11.09 0.41
N LEU A 230 -0.53 10.14 -0.53
CA LEU A 230 -0.67 10.39 -1.97
C LEU A 230 -2.10 10.82 -2.34
N GLN A 231 -3.11 10.16 -1.79
CA GLN A 231 -4.52 10.47 -2.03
C GLN A 231 -4.93 11.83 -1.46
N ASP A 232 -4.60 12.11 -0.20
CA ASP A 232 -5.05 13.31 0.50
C ASP A 232 -4.38 14.60 -0.01
N GLY A 233 -3.11 14.53 -0.42
CA GLY A 233 -2.35 15.71 -0.86
C GLY A 233 -2.29 15.94 -2.37
N HIS A 234 -2.33 14.89 -3.19
CA HIS A 234 -1.78 14.98 -4.55
C HIS A 234 -2.63 14.35 -5.65
N MET A 235 -3.55 13.44 -5.31
CA MET A 235 -4.48 12.85 -6.29
C MET A 235 -5.82 13.60 -6.36
N ARG A 236 -6.20 14.37 -5.33
CA ARG A 236 -7.44 15.20 -5.25
C ARG A 236 -7.42 16.49 -6.10
N GLY A 237 -6.64 16.50 -7.19
CA GLY A 237 -6.75 17.54 -8.21
C GLY A 237 -8.12 17.50 -8.91
N PRO A 238 -8.50 18.55 -9.67
CA PRO A 238 -9.85 18.62 -10.22
C PRO A 238 -10.07 17.41 -11.12
N THR A 239 -11.23 16.78 -10.94
CA THR A 239 -11.81 15.73 -11.78
C THR A 239 -11.26 15.77 -13.20
N LEU A 240 -10.62 14.68 -13.65
CA LEU A 240 -10.38 14.15 -15.01
C LEU A 240 -10.70 15.05 -16.24
N GLY A 241 -10.51 16.37 -16.17
CA GLY A 241 -11.19 17.31 -17.06
C GLY A 241 -10.84 18.80 -16.87
N THR A 242 -9.99 19.18 -15.92
CA THR A 242 -9.36 20.52 -15.97
C THR A 242 -8.06 20.48 -16.76
N ILE A 243 -7.96 21.38 -17.72
CA ILE A 243 -6.80 21.62 -18.57
C ILE A 243 -5.59 21.89 -17.67
N LEU A 244 -4.60 21.00 -17.74
CA LEU A 244 -3.32 21.16 -17.05
C LEU A 244 -2.47 22.23 -17.77
N PRO A 245 -1.52 22.89 -17.09
CA PRO A 245 -0.51 23.69 -17.77
C PRO A 245 0.24 22.82 -18.79
N GLN A 246 0.30 23.25 -20.06
CA GLN A 246 0.84 22.48 -21.20
C GLN A 246 2.25 21.90 -21.01
N ASN A 247 3.03 22.45 -20.08
CA ASN A 247 4.42 22.06 -19.80
C ASN A 247 4.58 20.98 -18.73
N ASP A 248 3.56 20.71 -17.90
CA ASP A 248 3.64 19.72 -16.82
C ASP A 248 2.76 18.48 -17.07
N GLU A 249 2.06 18.45 -18.22
CA GLU A 249 1.07 17.41 -18.51
C GLU A 249 1.67 16.00 -18.52
N TRP A 250 2.87 15.84 -19.07
CA TRP A 250 3.54 14.54 -19.19
C TRP A 250 4.09 14.05 -17.86
N GLU A 251 4.79 14.90 -17.10
CA GLU A 251 5.32 14.52 -15.78
C GLU A 251 4.20 14.19 -14.79
N GLN A 252 3.11 14.98 -14.79
CA GLN A 252 1.94 14.69 -13.99
C GLN A 252 1.22 13.42 -14.45
N TRP A 253 1.17 13.16 -15.75
CA TRP A 253 0.64 11.91 -16.29
C TRP A 253 1.49 10.71 -15.83
N ILE A 254 2.82 10.77 -15.96
CA ILE A 254 3.73 9.72 -15.49
C ILE A 254 3.53 9.48 -13.99
N PHE A 255 3.42 10.55 -13.20
CA PHE A 255 3.19 10.44 -11.77
C PHE A 255 1.91 9.66 -11.48
N ARG A 256 0.78 10.05 -12.09
CA ARG A 256 -0.51 9.40 -11.90
C ARG A 256 -0.48 7.96 -12.38
N GLU A 257 0.04 7.70 -13.57
CA GLU A 257 0.15 6.36 -14.14
C GLU A 257 1.04 5.46 -13.27
N SER A 258 2.15 5.98 -12.73
CA SER A 258 3.05 5.24 -11.83
C SER A 258 2.36 4.90 -10.50
N VAL A 259 1.60 5.84 -9.92
CA VAL A 259 0.77 5.61 -8.74
C VAL A 259 -0.24 4.49 -9.03
N MET A 260 -0.95 4.58 -10.16
CA MET A 260 -1.95 3.61 -10.60
C MET A 260 -1.35 2.22 -10.81
N ARG A 261 -0.20 2.12 -11.49
CA ARG A 261 0.52 0.86 -11.71
C ARG A 261 1.01 0.26 -10.39
N THR A 262 1.54 1.07 -9.48
CA THR A 262 1.97 0.61 -8.15
C THR A 262 0.79 0.06 -7.35
N ALA A 263 -0.36 0.74 -7.39
CA ALA A 263 -1.59 0.29 -6.75
C ALA A 263 -2.13 -1.00 -7.39
N MET A 264 -2.05 -1.12 -8.71
CA MET A 264 -2.40 -2.35 -9.43
C MET A 264 -1.61 -3.54 -8.90
N ILE A 265 -0.28 -3.40 -8.66
CA ILE A 265 0.52 -4.48 -8.05
C ILE A 265 -0.04 -4.91 -6.70
N TYR A 266 -0.44 -3.97 -5.84
CA TYR A 266 -1.07 -4.29 -4.56
C TYR A 266 -2.36 -5.09 -4.75
N PHE A 267 -3.23 -4.72 -5.68
CA PHE A 267 -4.46 -5.47 -5.92
C PHE A 267 -4.21 -6.84 -6.54
N LEU A 268 -3.21 -6.97 -7.43
CA LEU A 268 -2.81 -8.27 -7.96
C LEU A 268 -2.24 -9.18 -6.86
N LEU A 269 -1.53 -8.59 -5.89
CA LEU A 269 -1.14 -9.29 -4.67
C LEU A 269 -2.37 -9.69 -3.84
N ASP A 270 -3.31 -8.80 -3.58
CA ASP A 270 -4.55 -9.19 -2.87
C ASP A 270 -5.30 -10.30 -3.62
N LEU A 271 -5.33 -10.32 -4.95
CA LEU A 271 -5.98 -11.42 -5.67
C LEU A 271 -5.31 -12.78 -5.39
N THR A 272 -3.99 -12.80 -5.22
CA THR A 272 -3.16 -14.01 -5.25
C THR A 272 -2.62 -14.47 -3.89
N VAL A 273 -2.42 -13.55 -2.95
CA VAL A 273 -1.88 -13.81 -1.60
C VAL A 273 -2.79 -13.23 -0.52
N ASN A 274 -2.74 -13.77 0.69
CA ASN A 274 -3.51 -13.23 1.80
C ASN A 274 -2.90 -11.91 2.27
N VAL A 275 -3.54 -10.78 1.99
CA VAL A 275 -3.12 -9.46 2.52
C VAL A 275 -4.05 -8.96 3.63
N ASP A 276 -5.07 -9.74 4.01
CA ASP A 276 -5.98 -9.36 5.09
C ASP A 276 -5.35 -9.64 6.45
N PHE A 277 -5.08 -8.56 7.19
CA PHE A 277 -4.60 -8.60 8.58
C PHE A 277 -5.60 -7.98 9.57
N GLY A 278 -6.89 -7.96 9.22
CA GLY A 278 -7.99 -7.62 10.14
C GLY A 278 -8.20 -6.12 10.32
N LEU A 279 -7.76 -5.30 9.37
CA LEU A 279 -8.09 -3.87 9.30
C LEU A 279 -8.99 -3.63 8.12
N THR A 280 -10.29 -3.86 8.31
CA THR A 280 -11.30 -3.43 7.37
C THR A 280 -11.47 -1.92 7.49
N TYR A 281 -10.75 -1.20 6.64
CA TYR A 281 -11.17 0.12 6.22
C TYR A 281 -11.69 -0.06 4.80
N ASP A 282 -13.00 -0.26 4.72
CA ASP A 282 -13.74 -0.26 3.47
C ASP A 282 -14.54 1.04 3.47
N ARG A 283 -13.82 2.17 3.39
CA ARG A 283 -14.48 3.46 3.26
C ARG A 283 -14.95 3.58 1.81
N PRO A 284 -16.08 4.26 1.56
CA PRO A 284 -16.54 4.56 0.20
C PRO A 284 -15.53 5.35 -0.67
N THR A 285 -14.48 5.90 -0.06
CA THR A 285 -13.39 6.64 -0.72
C THR A 285 -12.17 5.77 -1.02
N ASP A 286 -12.13 4.54 -0.52
CA ASP A 286 -11.00 3.64 -0.71
C ASP A 286 -11.03 3.06 -2.13
N TRP A 287 -9.86 2.70 -2.65
CA TRP A 287 -9.77 2.16 -4.00
C TRP A 287 -10.29 0.72 -4.04
N HIS A 288 -11.15 0.42 -5.00
CA HIS A 288 -11.61 -0.93 -5.29
C HIS A 288 -11.00 -1.41 -6.59
N LEU A 289 -10.60 -2.68 -6.62
CA LEU A 289 -10.01 -3.29 -7.81
C LEU A 289 -10.86 -3.09 -9.06
N HIS A 290 -12.18 -3.31 -9.01
CA HIS A 290 -13.05 -3.16 -10.18
C HIS A 290 -13.10 -1.72 -10.74
N ASP A 291 -12.87 -0.73 -9.90
CA ASP A 291 -12.88 0.68 -10.29
C ASP A 291 -11.51 1.14 -10.79
N MET A 292 -10.45 0.34 -10.59
CA MET A 292 -9.10 0.68 -11.03
C MET A 292 -9.02 0.76 -12.55
N PRO A 293 -8.61 1.92 -13.12
CA PRO A 293 -8.17 2.00 -14.50
C PRO A 293 -7.17 0.89 -14.87
N LEU A 294 -7.34 0.31 -16.05
CA LEU A 294 -6.33 -0.54 -16.67
C LEU A 294 -5.08 0.30 -16.98
N PRO A 295 -3.88 -0.30 -16.88
CA PRO A 295 -2.63 0.40 -17.21
C PRO A 295 -2.65 0.89 -18.66
N CYS A 296 -1.92 1.97 -18.92
CA CYS A 296 -1.81 2.54 -20.25
C CYS A 296 -1.13 1.57 -21.25
N THR A 297 -1.15 1.92 -22.52
CA THR A 297 -0.48 1.14 -23.57
C THR A 297 1.03 1.19 -23.42
N LYS A 298 1.71 0.17 -23.94
CA LYS A 298 3.17 0.08 -23.95
C LYS A 298 3.81 1.33 -24.55
N ASP A 299 3.24 1.84 -25.65
CA ASP A 299 3.79 2.99 -26.35
C ASP A 299 3.75 4.26 -25.51
N LEU A 300 2.68 4.48 -24.73
CA LEU A 300 2.55 5.61 -23.83
C LEU A 300 3.50 5.48 -22.64
N TRP A 301 3.61 4.27 -22.06
CA TRP A 301 4.50 4.02 -20.93
C TRP A 301 5.98 4.12 -21.28
N LEU A 302 6.36 3.81 -22.52
CA LEU A 302 7.75 3.90 -22.99
C LEU A 302 8.08 5.24 -23.65
N ALA A 303 7.19 6.24 -23.57
CA ALA A 303 7.51 7.56 -24.07
C ALA A 303 8.65 8.18 -23.23
N GLU A 304 9.73 8.56 -23.88
CA GLU A 304 10.93 9.10 -23.20
C GLU A 304 10.82 10.59 -22.88
N ASP A 305 9.94 11.29 -23.59
CA ASP A 305 9.69 12.71 -23.42
C ASP A 305 8.22 13.09 -23.75
N MET A 306 7.90 14.35 -23.49
CA MET A 306 6.57 14.91 -23.74
C MET A 306 6.17 14.87 -25.22
N LEU A 307 7.10 15.03 -26.16
CA LEU A 307 6.80 15.06 -27.60
C LEU A 307 6.39 13.66 -28.07
N ALA A 308 7.18 12.64 -27.72
CA ALA A 308 6.89 11.24 -27.98
C ALA A 308 5.56 10.82 -27.33
N TRP A 309 5.31 11.28 -26.10
CA TRP A 309 4.04 11.03 -25.43
C TRP A 309 2.86 11.69 -26.15
N LYS A 310 2.97 12.96 -26.56
CA LYS A 310 1.91 13.69 -27.29
C LYS A 310 1.60 13.09 -28.66
N GLU A 311 2.60 12.54 -29.35
CA GLU A 311 2.40 11.87 -30.64
C GLU A 311 1.53 10.61 -30.50
N LYS A 312 1.76 9.85 -29.43
CA LYS A 312 1.08 8.58 -29.13
C LYS A 312 -0.21 8.77 -28.34
N CYS A 313 -0.34 9.90 -27.65
CA CYS A 313 -1.53 10.27 -26.92
C CYS A 313 -2.67 10.50 -27.91
N PRO A 314 -3.87 9.91 -27.68
CA PRO A 314 -5.05 10.24 -28.47
C PRO A 314 -5.25 11.77 -28.48
N ARG A 315 -5.39 12.36 -29.68
CA ARG A 315 -5.44 13.83 -29.89
C ARG A 315 -6.67 14.49 -29.27
N GLU A 316 -7.65 13.71 -28.89
CA GLU A 316 -8.81 14.17 -28.16
C GLU A 316 -8.46 14.01 -26.67
N GLY A 317 -8.53 15.09 -25.87
CA GLY A 317 -8.14 15.16 -24.45
C GLY A 317 -8.91 14.24 -23.46
N TYR A 318 -8.97 12.95 -23.74
CA TYR A 318 -9.80 11.92 -23.13
C TYR A 318 -8.98 10.76 -22.55
N ILE A 319 -7.72 11.00 -22.13
CA ILE A 319 -6.86 9.96 -21.55
C ILE A 319 -7.55 9.27 -20.35
N TRP A 320 -8.41 9.99 -19.64
CA TRP A 320 -8.99 9.53 -18.39
C TRP A 320 -10.51 9.34 -18.39
N SER A 321 -11.27 10.02 -19.24
CA SER A 321 -12.74 9.96 -19.25
C SER A 321 -13.30 8.71 -19.95
N HIS A 322 -12.43 7.94 -20.61
CA HIS A 322 -12.75 6.67 -21.25
C HIS A 322 -11.80 5.55 -20.81
N SER A 323 -11.10 5.65 -19.66
CA SER A 323 -10.24 4.54 -19.24
C SER A 323 -11.07 3.27 -19.01
N LEU A 324 -10.69 2.18 -19.67
CA LEU A 324 -11.18 0.86 -19.28
C LEU A 324 -10.73 0.62 -17.84
N THR A 325 -11.57 -0.03 -17.05
CA THR A 325 -11.25 -0.42 -15.67
C THR A 325 -11.13 -1.93 -15.59
N PHE A 326 -10.56 -2.44 -14.51
CA PHE A 326 -10.50 -3.87 -14.25
C PHE A 326 -11.90 -4.51 -14.24
N GLY A 327 -12.91 -3.82 -13.71
CA GLY A 327 -14.30 -4.27 -13.74
C GLY A 327 -14.86 -4.45 -15.15
N HIS A 328 -14.38 -3.67 -16.13
CA HIS A 328 -14.79 -3.82 -17.52
C HIS A 328 -14.35 -5.16 -18.13
N MET A 329 -13.33 -5.84 -17.57
CA MET A 329 -12.89 -7.17 -18.05
C MET A 329 -14.00 -8.23 -17.96
N TYR A 330 -15.00 -8.02 -17.10
CA TYR A 330 -16.17 -8.89 -16.94
C TYR A 330 -17.41 -8.39 -17.70
N SER A 331 -17.31 -7.25 -18.38
CA SER A 331 -18.45 -6.67 -19.08
C SER A 331 -18.86 -7.52 -20.29
N HIS A 332 -20.16 -7.79 -20.41
CA HIS A 332 -20.73 -8.44 -21.59
C HIS A 332 -21.01 -7.49 -22.77
N SER A 333 -20.87 -6.17 -22.59
CA SER A 333 -21.03 -5.17 -23.66
C SER A 333 -20.01 -5.38 -24.79
N ASP A 334 -20.49 -5.49 -26.02
CA ASP A 334 -19.63 -5.66 -27.20
C ASP A 334 -18.76 -4.43 -27.50
N ILE A 335 -19.15 -3.26 -26.99
CA ILE A 335 -18.31 -2.06 -27.03
C ILE A 335 -17.10 -2.27 -26.10
N HIS A 336 -17.32 -2.72 -24.87
CA HIS A 336 -16.23 -2.97 -23.92
C HIS A 336 -15.32 -4.11 -24.39
N LYS A 337 -15.87 -5.19 -24.95
CA LYS A 337 -15.06 -6.29 -25.50
C LYS A 337 -14.12 -5.82 -26.61
N ARG A 338 -14.62 -5.06 -27.60
CA ARG A 338 -13.78 -4.52 -28.68
C ARG A 338 -12.68 -3.61 -28.14
N ARG A 339 -13.03 -2.73 -27.20
CA ARG A 339 -12.07 -1.81 -26.58
C ARG A 339 -11.01 -2.55 -25.76
N LEU A 340 -11.41 -3.58 -25.02
CA LEU A 340 -10.50 -4.46 -24.27
C LEU A 340 -9.56 -5.20 -25.20
N GLN A 341 -10.05 -5.71 -26.33
CA GLN A 341 -9.20 -6.37 -27.32
C GLN A 341 -8.13 -5.41 -27.85
N THR A 342 -8.51 -4.19 -28.25
CA THR A 342 -7.55 -3.16 -28.68
C THR A 342 -6.55 -2.79 -27.58
N TRP A 343 -7.00 -2.71 -26.34
CA TRP A 343 -6.11 -2.47 -25.20
C TRP A 343 -5.14 -3.64 -24.99
N GLN A 344 -5.60 -4.90 -25.05
CA GLN A 344 -4.75 -6.09 -24.91
C GLN A 344 -3.68 -6.17 -26.00
N GLU A 345 -4.02 -5.84 -27.25
CA GLU A 345 -3.09 -5.83 -28.38
C GLU A 345 -1.96 -4.78 -28.23
N SER A 346 -2.21 -3.72 -27.46
CA SER A 346 -1.27 -2.61 -27.24
C SER A 346 -0.71 -2.56 -25.80
N SER A 347 -1.04 -3.55 -24.98
CA SER A 347 -0.62 -3.64 -23.59
C SER A 347 0.87 -3.99 -23.46
N ASP A 348 1.50 -3.49 -22.41
CA ASP A 348 2.79 -3.98 -21.97
C ASP A 348 2.66 -5.25 -21.10
N GLU A 349 3.77 -5.68 -20.51
CA GLU A 349 3.78 -6.89 -19.68
C GLU A 349 2.87 -6.77 -18.46
N LEU A 350 2.68 -5.57 -17.90
CA LEU A 350 1.74 -5.37 -16.79
C LEU A 350 0.31 -5.64 -17.25
N GLY A 351 -0.08 -5.14 -18.42
CA GLY A 351 -1.41 -5.41 -18.99
C GLY A 351 -1.66 -6.89 -19.28
N LEU A 352 -0.62 -7.64 -19.68
CA LEU A 352 -0.70 -9.11 -19.83
C LEU A 352 -0.94 -9.81 -18.48
N VAL A 353 -0.23 -9.39 -17.43
CA VAL A 353 -0.39 -9.95 -16.07
C VAL A 353 -1.76 -9.62 -15.50
N VAL A 354 -2.25 -8.39 -15.71
CA VAL A 354 -3.61 -7.98 -15.35
C VAL A 354 -4.65 -8.86 -16.07
N THR A 355 -4.44 -9.14 -17.35
CA THR A 355 -5.31 -10.04 -18.13
C THR A 355 -5.30 -11.45 -17.56
N LEU A 356 -4.14 -12.00 -17.21
CA LEU A 356 -4.04 -13.30 -16.56
C LEU A 356 -4.74 -13.31 -15.19
N ALA A 357 -4.53 -12.28 -14.38
CA ALA A 357 -5.10 -12.16 -13.05
C ALA A 357 -6.63 -11.99 -13.06
N SER A 358 -7.21 -11.45 -14.12
CA SER A 358 -8.68 -11.38 -14.28
C SER A 358 -9.36 -12.77 -14.28
N GLN A 359 -8.61 -13.85 -14.51
CA GLN A 359 -9.13 -15.21 -14.45
C GLN A 359 -9.28 -15.74 -13.01
N LEU A 360 -8.65 -15.05 -12.05
CA LEU A 360 -8.64 -15.39 -10.63
C LEU A 360 -9.85 -14.82 -9.90
N ASP A 361 -10.32 -13.67 -10.34
CA ASP A 361 -11.47 -13.02 -9.73
C ASP A 361 -12.75 -13.61 -10.33
N SER A 362 -13.44 -14.37 -9.50
CA SER A 362 -14.72 -14.99 -9.85
C SER A 362 -15.85 -14.16 -9.26
N PRO A 363 -16.96 -13.93 -9.98
CA PRO A 363 -18.10 -13.15 -9.48
C PRO A 363 -18.74 -13.71 -8.20
N THR A 364 -18.34 -14.92 -7.77
CA THR A 364 -18.71 -15.54 -6.49
C THR A 364 -18.09 -14.91 -5.25
N ARG A 365 -17.10 -14.00 -5.36
CA ARG A 365 -16.56 -13.25 -4.20
C ARG A 365 -17.48 -12.11 -3.71
N GLN A 366 -18.61 -11.84 -4.38
CA GLN A 366 -19.57 -10.78 -4.03
C GLN A 366 -20.71 -11.23 -3.08
N LYS A 367 -20.50 -12.23 -2.22
CA LYS A 367 -21.51 -12.65 -1.22
C LYS A 367 -21.03 -12.52 0.20
#